data_AF-A0A3N5J039-F1
#
_entry.id   AF-A0A3N5J039-F1
#
_cell.length_a   1.000
_cell.length_b   1.000
_cell.length_c   1.000
_cell.angle_alpha   90.00
_cell.angle_beta   90.00
_cell.angle_gamma   90.00
#
_symmetry.space_group_name_H-M   'P 1'
#
loop_
_entity.id
_entity.type
_entity.pdbx_description
1 polymer ?
#
loop_
_entity_poly.entity_id
_entity_poly.type
_entity_poly.pdbx_seq_one_letter_code
_entity_poly.pdbx_strand_id
1 'polypeptide(L)'
;MNKPLSRRRFVKGLLAGSGLTLWLAYTSDGFRVLGAEEIKKADLNDLVLSAWIGITPDDIVTITVSQSEMGQGVYTSIPMIVADELEADWKTVRFRPAPAADEYKNPVWGMQSTGGSTSIRHFHDLLRQAGAAAREMLQEAAARAWGVPRKECAAVNGAVRHSGTGRSLSYGQLAPAASKLPRPKEPPLKDPSKLRFIGQSLPRLDVPEKISGKARFGIDTFIPDMLYASIARPPFFGAQDKSYDPNAAMKIKGVEQVVRIGRGVAVCARSFEAARRGRSALAVQWEGGSQPDLDNALIQKALLEHLKQSRGSRPR
;
A
#
# COMPACT_ATOMS: atom_id res chain seq x y z
N MET A 1 24.92 -14.35 40.31
CA MET A 1 24.67 -15.13 39.06
C MET A 1 23.59 -14.41 38.24
N ASN A 2 23.99 -13.53 37.32
CA ASN A 2 23.08 -12.79 36.46
C ASN A 2 22.75 -13.61 35.21
N LYS A 3 21.48 -13.99 35.05
CA LYS A 3 20.97 -14.47 33.76
C LYS A 3 20.83 -13.26 32.81
N PRO A 4 21.21 -13.36 31.53
CA PRO A 4 21.07 -12.25 30.60
C PRO A 4 19.58 -11.94 30.38
N LEU A 5 19.23 -10.65 30.46
CA LEU A 5 17.90 -10.15 30.19
C LEU A 5 17.53 -10.39 28.73
N SER A 6 16.51 -11.19 28.46
CA SER A 6 15.99 -11.36 27.10
C SER A 6 15.07 -10.20 26.71
N ARG A 7 15.11 -9.79 25.42
CA ARG A 7 14.27 -8.70 24.86
C ARG A 7 12.78 -8.84 25.22
N ARG A 8 12.27 -10.08 25.29
CA ARG A 8 10.87 -10.37 25.64
C ARG A 8 10.54 -10.08 27.10
N ARG A 9 11.51 -10.19 28.01
CA ARG A 9 11.36 -9.85 29.44
C ARG A 9 11.49 -8.34 29.69
N PHE A 10 12.32 -7.65 28.92
CA PHE A 10 12.40 -6.19 28.92
C PHE A 10 11.08 -5.54 28.46
N VAL A 11 10.52 -6.02 27.35
CA VAL A 11 9.23 -5.55 26.82
C VAL A 11 8.05 -5.87 27.77
N LYS A 12 8.05 -7.03 28.44
CA LYS A 12 7.04 -7.34 29.46
C LYS A 12 7.20 -6.54 30.75
N GLY A 13 8.41 -6.13 31.12
CA GLY A 13 8.68 -5.30 32.29
C GLY A 13 8.17 -3.85 32.13
N LEU A 14 8.11 -3.33 30.91
CA LEU A 14 7.56 -2.01 30.60
C LEU A 14 6.03 -1.91 30.76
N LEU A 15 5.30 -3.03 30.79
CA LEU A 15 3.84 -3.06 30.86
C LEU A 15 3.27 -3.17 32.29
N ALA A 16 4.10 -3.29 33.31
CA ALA A 16 3.66 -3.51 34.70
C ALA A 16 3.93 -2.34 35.66
N GLY A 17 4.46 -1.21 35.18
CA GLY A 17 4.72 -0.03 36.01
C GLY A 17 4.32 1.25 35.29
N SER A 18 3.23 1.87 35.76
CA SER A 18 2.81 3.27 35.51
C SER A 18 3.01 3.81 34.08
N GLY A 19 1.98 3.67 33.25
CA GLY A 19 1.45 4.81 32.49
C GLY A 19 2.24 5.36 31.30
N LEU A 20 3.08 4.59 30.61
CA LEU A 20 3.68 5.04 29.34
C LEU A 20 3.44 4.04 28.20
N THR A 21 2.32 4.20 27.49
CA THR A 21 2.09 3.52 26.21
C THR A 21 2.78 4.33 25.12
N LEU A 22 4.04 3.99 24.83
CA LEU A 22 4.79 4.57 23.71
C LEU A 22 4.30 3.91 22.41
N TRP A 23 3.62 4.67 21.57
CA TRP A 23 3.31 4.25 20.21
C TRP A 23 4.20 5.00 19.22
N LEU A 24 4.87 4.22 18.36
CA LEU A 24 5.68 4.70 17.25
C LEU A 24 4.74 4.98 16.07
N ALA A 25 4.48 6.26 15.80
CA ALA A 25 3.82 6.69 14.59
C ALA A 25 4.87 6.99 13.52
N TYR A 26 4.66 6.49 12.31
CA TYR A 26 5.49 6.85 11.16
C TYR A 26 4.90 8.11 10.51
N THR A 27 5.64 9.21 10.56
CA THR A 27 5.26 10.51 9.96
C THR A 27 6.22 10.88 8.84
N SER A 28 5.93 11.94 8.08
CA SER A 28 6.80 12.44 7.00
C SER A 28 8.22 12.79 7.46
N ASP A 29 8.42 13.07 8.75
CA ASP A 29 9.71 13.41 9.35
C ASP A 29 10.39 12.21 10.05
N GLY A 30 9.88 10.98 9.81
CA GLY A 30 10.37 9.76 10.43
C GLY A 30 9.52 9.27 11.61
N PHE A 31 10.10 8.42 12.45
CA PHE A 31 9.43 7.86 13.63
C PHE A 31 9.22 8.92 14.70
N ARG A 32 7.96 9.22 15.01
CA ARG A 32 7.59 10.07 16.15
C ARG A 32 6.99 9.23 17.25
N VAL A 33 7.40 9.52 18.47
CA VAL A 33 6.81 8.99 19.68
C VAL A 33 5.66 9.91 20.06
N LEU A 34 4.43 9.39 20.10
CA LEU A 34 3.25 10.15 20.53
C LEU A 34 2.83 9.72 21.94
N GLY A 35 2.35 10.70 22.71
CA GLY A 35 1.81 10.47 24.06
C GLY A 35 0.37 9.97 24.02
N ALA A 36 -0.04 9.19 25.03
CA ALA A 36 -1.38 8.59 25.11
C ALA A 36 -2.54 9.61 25.15
N GLU A 37 -2.30 10.85 25.57
CA GLU A 37 -3.31 11.92 25.56
C GLU A 37 -3.56 12.54 24.18
N GLU A 38 -2.55 12.60 23.31
CA GLU A 38 -2.68 13.17 21.97
C GLU A 38 -3.55 12.29 21.06
N ILE A 39 -3.52 10.97 21.29
CA ILE A 39 -4.34 9.98 20.58
C ILE A 39 -5.81 10.02 21.04
N LYS A 40 -6.08 10.33 22.31
CA LYS A 40 -7.45 10.41 22.85
C LYS A 40 -8.23 11.64 22.37
N LYS A 41 -7.54 12.68 21.90
CA LYS A 41 -8.14 13.92 21.37
C LYS A 41 -8.21 13.99 19.86
N ALA A 42 -7.56 13.06 19.14
CA ALA A 42 -7.64 13.00 17.69
C ALA A 42 -8.91 12.25 17.25
N ASP A 43 -9.79 12.92 16.51
CA ASP A 43 -10.85 12.23 15.79
C ASP A 43 -10.17 11.31 14.75
N LEU A 44 -10.51 10.03 14.70
CA LEU A 44 -9.93 9.08 13.75
C LEU A 44 -10.19 9.50 12.30
N ASN A 45 -11.23 10.30 12.05
CA ASN A 45 -11.45 10.93 10.76
C ASN A 45 -10.37 11.97 10.41
N ASP A 46 -9.78 12.67 11.39
CA ASP A 46 -8.72 13.68 11.16
C ASP A 46 -7.38 13.06 10.72
N LEU A 47 -7.13 11.78 10.99
CA LEU A 47 -5.97 11.08 10.44
C LEU A 47 -6.13 10.72 8.96
N VAL A 48 -7.36 10.50 8.47
CA VAL A 48 -7.61 9.87 7.15
C VAL A 48 -7.19 10.73 5.94
N LEU A 49 -7.36 12.07 5.88
CA LEU A 49 -6.78 12.87 4.77
C LEU A 49 -5.32 13.27 5.00
N SER A 50 -4.84 13.33 6.26
CA SER A 50 -3.40 13.45 6.54
C SER A 50 -2.62 12.19 6.16
N ALA A 51 -3.30 11.04 6.06
CA ALA A 51 -2.71 9.77 5.70
C ALA A 51 -2.29 9.73 4.21
N TRP A 52 -3.04 10.40 3.32
CA TRP A 52 -2.79 10.35 1.87
C TRP A 52 -1.83 11.41 1.36
N ILE A 53 -1.71 12.57 2.02
CA ILE A 53 -0.92 13.70 1.54
C ILE A 53 0.02 14.19 2.65
N GLY A 54 1.32 14.11 2.41
CA GLY A 54 2.35 14.76 3.23
C GLY A 54 2.98 15.91 2.46
N ILE A 55 3.21 17.04 3.14
CA ILE A 55 3.96 18.17 2.60
C ILE A 55 5.05 18.51 3.60
N THR A 56 6.31 18.47 3.15
CA THR A 56 7.47 18.78 3.98
C THR A 56 7.83 20.27 3.90
N PRO A 57 8.61 20.81 4.86
CA PRO A 57 9.04 22.21 4.83
C PRO A 57 9.86 22.61 3.59
N ASP A 58 10.47 21.65 2.89
CA ASP A 58 11.18 21.82 1.61
C ASP A 58 10.28 21.60 0.37
N ASP A 59 8.96 21.76 0.53
CA ASP A 59 7.95 21.75 -0.53
C ASP A 59 7.72 20.40 -1.25
N ILE A 60 8.24 19.29 -0.69
CA ILE A 60 7.99 17.96 -1.25
C ILE A 60 6.59 17.49 -0.89
N VAL A 61 5.78 17.27 -1.92
CA VAL A 61 4.41 16.74 -1.80
C VAL A 61 4.46 15.23 -1.99
N THR A 62 4.33 14.46 -0.92
CA THR A 62 4.31 13.01 -0.96
C THR A 62 2.88 12.48 -0.89
N ILE A 63 2.47 11.74 -1.91
CA ILE A 63 1.18 11.05 -1.94
C ILE A 63 1.37 9.60 -1.52
N THR A 64 0.67 9.19 -0.47
CA THR A 64 0.62 7.80 -0.04
C THR A 64 -0.27 7.00 -1.00
N VAL A 65 0.20 5.86 -1.51
CA VAL A 65 -0.51 5.03 -2.48
C VAL A 65 -0.76 3.65 -1.89
N SER A 66 -2.03 3.28 -1.71
CA SER A 66 -2.41 2.02 -1.07
C SER A 66 -2.50 0.84 -2.05
N GLN A 67 -2.49 1.12 -3.36
CA GLN A 67 -2.57 0.11 -4.41
C GLN A 67 -1.17 -0.37 -4.77
N SER A 68 -1.01 -1.68 -4.92
CA SER A 68 0.23 -2.28 -5.39
C SER A 68 0.44 -1.97 -6.87
N GLU A 69 1.66 -1.55 -7.21
CA GLU A 69 2.03 -1.34 -8.60
C GLU A 69 2.31 -2.67 -9.31
N MET A 70 1.43 -3.04 -10.24
CA MET A 70 1.49 -4.30 -11.00
C MET A 70 1.65 -4.09 -12.52
N GLY A 71 2.03 -2.87 -12.94
CA GLY A 71 2.22 -2.49 -14.35
C GLY A 71 1.29 -1.37 -14.82
N GLN A 72 0.19 -1.12 -14.11
CA GLN A 72 -0.86 -0.15 -14.50
C GLN A 72 -0.49 1.32 -14.26
N GLY A 73 0.58 1.62 -13.52
CA GLY A 73 1.01 3.00 -13.27
C GLY A 73 0.27 3.69 -12.13
N VAL A 74 -0.25 2.93 -11.17
CA VAL A 74 -0.94 3.46 -9.99
C VAL A 74 -0.02 4.32 -9.12
N TYR A 75 1.28 4.05 -9.08
CA TYR A 75 2.25 4.91 -8.39
C TYR A 75 2.47 6.28 -9.06
N THR A 76 1.88 6.51 -10.24
CA THR A 76 1.90 7.80 -10.93
C THR A 76 0.50 8.38 -11.05
N SER A 77 -0.48 7.59 -11.49
CA SER A 77 -1.84 8.06 -11.74
C SER A 77 -2.60 8.48 -10.48
N ILE A 78 -2.38 7.83 -9.34
CA ILE A 78 -2.94 8.28 -8.04
C ILE A 78 -2.34 9.63 -7.62
N PRO A 79 -1.01 9.81 -7.58
CA PRO A 79 -0.40 11.12 -7.35
C PRO A 79 -0.87 12.22 -8.31
N MET A 80 -1.09 11.91 -9.60
CA MET A 80 -1.61 12.88 -10.57
C MET A 80 -2.97 13.44 -10.14
N ILE A 81 -3.88 12.59 -9.68
CA ILE A 81 -5.23 13.00 -9.25
C ILE A 81 -5.15 14.03 -8.11
N VAL A 82 -4.36 13.70 -7.09
CA VAL A 82 -4.18 14.56 -5.92
C VAL A 82 -3.47 15.85 -6.30
N ALA A 83 -2.36 15.76 -7.05
CA ALA A 83 -1.55 16.91 -7.44
C ALA A 83 -2.34 17.93 -8.28
N ASP A 84 -3.29 17.45 -9.08
CA ASP A 84 -4.12 18.30 -9.91
C ASP A 84 -5.08 19.16 -9.10
N GLU A 85 -5.77 18.52 -8.16
CA GLU A 85 -6.68 19.20 -7.23
C GLU A 85 -5.90 20.06 -6.23
N LEU A 86 -4.72 19.62 -5.80
CA LEU A 86 -3.89 20.36 -4.87
C LEU A 86 -3.20 21.58 -5.52
N GLU A 87 -3.24 21.75 -6.84
CA GLU A 87 -2.43 22.74 -7.56
C GLU A 87 -0.92 22.59 -7.27
N ALA A 88 -0.44 21.36 -7.07
CA ALA A 88 0.97 21.09 -6.76
C ALA A 88 1.87 21.27 -7.99
N ASP A 89 3.16 21.54 -7.79
CA ASP A 89 4.16 21.40 -8.84
C ASP A 89 4.52 19.92 -8.99
N TRP A 90 4.33 19.34 -10.18
CA TRP A 90 4.65 17.95 -10.46
C TRP A 90 6.12 17.60 -10.15
N LYS A 91 7.04 18.57 -10.27
CA LYS A 91 8.46 18.35 -9.97
C LYS A 91 8.73 18.05 -8.50
N THR A 92 7.87 18.52 -7.59
CA THR A 92 8.00 18.26 -6.14
C THR A 92 7.12 17.11 -5.67
N VAL A 93 6.31 16.53 -6.56
CA VAL A 93 5.44 15.39 -6.25
C VAL A 93 6.24 14.09 -6.15
N ARG A 94 6.03 13.33 -5.08
CA ARG A 94 6.55 11.99 -4.85
C ARG A 94 5.42 11.05 -4.47
N PHE A 95 5.66 9.74 -4.59
CA PHE A 95 4.77 8.73 -4.06
C PHE A 95 5.44 7.99 -2.90
N ARG A 96 4.63 7.39 -2.04
CA ARG A 96 5.08 6.43 -1.04
C ARG A 96 4.07 5.28 -0.95
N PRO A 97 4.49 4.01 -0.99
CA PRO A 97 3.57 2.91 -0.70
C PRO A 97 2.97 3.04 0.71
N ALA A 98 1.68 2.79 0.84
CA ALA A 98 1.01 2.80 2.14
C ALA A 98 1.43 1.59 2.99
N PRO A 99 1.57 1.74 4.31
CA PRO A 99 1.61 0.58 5.20
C PRO A 99 0.24 -0.12 5.22
N ALA A 100 0.20 -1.32 5.80
CA ALA A 100 -1.07 -1.99 6.10
C ALA A 100 -1.78 -1.23 7.24
N ALA A 101 -2.89 -0.54 6.93
CA ALA A 101 -3.69 0.17 7.93
C ALA A 101 -5.13 0.39 7.44
N ASP A 102 -6.04 0.67 8.37
CA ASP A 102 -7.48 0.78 8.09
C ASP A 102 -7.83 2.02 7.24
N GLU A 103 -7.05 3.09 7.39
CA GLU A 103 -7.21 4.36 6.67
C GLU A 103 -6.93 4.21 5.17
N TYR A 104 -6.22 3.16 4.77
CA TYR A 104 -5.81 2.85 3.39
C TYR A 104 -6.69 1.79 2.73
N LYS A 105 -7.79 1.40 3.37
CA LYS A 105 -8.76 0.46 2.80
C LYS A 105 -9.38 1.03 1.53
N ASN A 106 -9.64 0.15 0.57
CA ASN A 106 -10.42 0.50 -0.62
C ASN A 106 -11.82 0.94 -0.19
N PRO A 107 -12.29 2.13 -0.59
CA PRO A 107 -13.54 2.69 -0.08
C PRO A 107 -14.77 1.88 -0.50
N VAL A 108 -14.68 1.08 -1.57
CA VAL A 108 -15.77 0.23 -2.03
C VAL A 108 -15.70 -1.16 -1.41
N TRP A 109 -14.50 -1.71 -1.21
CA TRP A 109 -14.34 -3.07 -0.67
C TRP A 109 -14.21 -3.15 0.85
N GLY A 110 -13.87 -2.05 1.52
CA GLY A 110 -13.59 -2.03 2.96
C GLY A 110 -12.33 -2.81 3.37
N MET A 111 -11.44 -3.13 2.42
CA MET A 111 -10.17 -3.82 2.68
C MET A 111 -9.04 -3.19 1.87
N GLN A 112 -7.82 -3.19 2.40
CA GLN A 112 -6.64 -2.74 1.66
C GLN A 112 -6.16 -3.85 0.73
N SER A 113 -6.57 -3.77 -0.53
CA SER A 113 -6.28 -4.77 -1.56
C SER A 113 -6.20 -4.12 -2.94
N THR A 114 -5.53 -4.80 -3.87
CA THR A 114 -5.41 -4.41 -5.29
C THR A 114 -5.92 -5.54 -6.17
N GLY A 115 -6.85 -5.24 -7.07
CA GLY A 115 -7.42 -6.23 -7.98
C GLY A 115 -8.49 -5.63 -8.90
N GLY A 116 -9.08 -6.43 -9.78
CA GLY A 116 -10.26 -6.07 -10.57
C GLY A 116 -10.16 -4.80 -11.43
N SER A 117 -8.95 -4.27 -11.68
CA SER A 117 -8.73 -2.97 -12.32
C SER A 117 -9.57 -1.85 -11.67
N THR A 118 -9.63 -1.83 -10.34
CA THR A 118 -10.46 -0.90 -9.56
C THR A 118 -9.70 0.25 -8.92
N SER A 119 -8.36 0.24 -9.00
CA SER A 119 -7.48 1.23 -8.36
C SER A 119 -7.91 2.68 -8.60
N ILE A 120 -8.06 3.10 -9.86
CA ILE A 120 -8.52 4.45 -10.16
C ILE A 120 -10.03 4.58 -9.95
N ARG A 121 -10.83 3.63 -10.43
CA ARG A 121 -12.30 3.69 -10.37
C ARG A 121 -12.85 3.88 -8.95
N HIS A 122 -12.23 3.25 -7.96
CA HIS A 122 -12.70 3.32 -6.57
C HIS A 122 -12.13 4.50 -5.80
N PHE A 123 -10.92 4.96 -6.14
CA PHE A 123 -10.23 6.01 -5.38
C PHE A 123 -10.32 7.40 -6.01
N HIS A 124 -10.72 7.51 -7.27
CA HIS A 124 -10.70 8.77 -8.02
C HIS A 124 -11.36 9.91 -7.26
N ASP A 125 -12.62 9.75 -6.85
CA ASP A 125 -13.38 10.85 -6.22
C ASP A 125 -12.86 11.16 -4.81
N LEU A 126 -12.51 10.13 -4.03
CA LEU A 126 -11.90 10.27 -2.70
C LEU A 126 -10.60 11.07 -2.78
N LEU A 127 -9.74 10.75 -3.73
CA LEU A 127 -8.44 11.42 -3.90
C LEU A 127 -8.59 12.84 -4.46
N ARG A 128 -9.59 13.08 -5.31
CA ARG A 128 -9.90 14.44 -5.76
C ARG A 128 -10.35 15.31 -4.59
N GLN A 129 -11.27 14.80 -3.76
CA GLN A 129 -11.69 15.47 -2.53
C GLN A 129 -10.52 15.69 -1.57
N ALA A 130 -9.62 14.72 -1.42
CA ALA A 130 -8.42 14.85 -0.61
C ALA A 130 -7.53 16.02 -1.06
N GLY A 131 -7.21 16.08 -2.36
CA GLY A 131 -6.41 17.16 -2.93
C GLY A 131 -7.08 18.53 -2.79
N ALA A 132 -8.39 18.60 -3.03
CA ALA A 132 -9.15 19.85 -2.93
C ALA A 132 -9.27 20.34 -1.47
N ALA A 133 -9.49 19.45 -0.50
CA ALA A 133 -9.50 19.79 0.92
C ALA A 133 -8.14 20.35 1.37
N ALA A 134 -7.04 19.70 0.98
CA ALA A 134 -5.70 20.18 1.30
C ALA A 134 -5.42 21.55 0.67
N ARG A 135 -5.85 21.78 -0.58
CA ARG A 135 -5.76 23.08 -1.25
C ARG A 135 -6.49 24.18 -0.46
N GLU A 136 -7.72 23.91 -0.03
CA GLU A 136 -8.52 24.86 0.78
C GLU A 136 -7.83 25.20 2.11
N MET A 137 -7.29 24.18 2.80
CA MET A 137 -6.57 24.37 4.07
C MET A 137 -5.31 25.21 3.88
N LEU A 138 -4.53 24.98 2.81
CA LEU A 138 -3.33 25.78 2.51
C LEU A 138 -3.67 27.24 2.22
N GLN A 139 -4.71 27.47 1.42
CA GLN A 139 -5.13 28.83 1.09
C GLN A 139 -5.73 29.57 2.30
N GLU A 140 -6.42 28.87 3.19
CA GLU A 140 -6.91 29.42 4.47
C GLU A 140 -5.74 29.76 5.42
N ALA A 141 -4.72 28.90 5.49
CA ALA A 141 -3.51 29.20 6.27
C ALA A 141 -2.80 30.46 5.76
N ALA A 142 -2.69 30.64 4.44
CA ALA A 142 -2.09 31.83 3.85
C ALA A 142 -2.94 33.09 4.13
N ALA A 143 -4.26 32.97 4.01
CA ALA A 143 -5.19 34.05 4.31
C ALA A 143 -5.04 34.56 5.75
N ARG A 144 -4.96 33.62 6.72
CA ARG A 144 -4.69 33.94 8.13
C ARG A 144 -3.31 34.57 8.34
N ALA A 145 -2.28 34.04 7.68
CA ALA A 145 -0.92 34.58 7.79
C ALA A 145 -0.81 36.02 7.27
N TRP A 146 -1.59 36.37 6.24
CA TRP A 146 -1.59 37.71 5.66
C TRP A 146 -2.63 38.66 6.24
N GLY A 147 -3.61 38.16 7.01
CA GLY A 147 -4.73 38.95 7.52
C GLY A 147 -5.69 39.41 6.42
N VAL A 148 -5.92 38.57 5.41
CA VAL A 148 -6.73 38.90 4.22
C VAL A 148 -7.87 37.89 4.02
N PRO A 149 -8.93 38.23 3.27
CA PRO A 149 -9.97 37.28 2.92
C PRO A 149 -9.43 36.08 2.15
N ARG A 150 -9.91 34.87 2.50
CA ARG A 150 -9.58 33.62 1.81
C ARG A 150 -9.76 33.67 0.29
N LYS A 151 -10.77 34.39 -0.20
CA LYS A 151 -11.06 34.56 -1.65
C LYS A 151 -9.94 35.27 -2.42
N GLU A 152 -9.07 36.02 -1.73
CA GLU A 152 -7.92 36.70 -2.32
C GLU A 152 -6.67 35.81 -2.38
N CYS A 153 -6.75 34.57 -1.87
CA CYS A 153 -5.66 33.61 -1.89
C CYS A 153 -5.90 32.54 -2.95
N ALA A 154 -4.97 32.35 -3.88
CA ALA A 154 -5.04 31.35 -4.95
C ALA A 154 -3.87 30.36 -4.86
N ALA A 155 -4.19 29.07 -4.78
CA ALA A 155 -3.21 28.00 -4.91
C ALA A 155 -2.77 27.85 -6.37
N VAL A 156 -1.47 27.91 -6.63
CA VAL A 156 -0.86 27.81 -7.96
C VAL A 156 0.53 27.21 -7.84
N ASN A 157 0.80 26.09 -8.52
CA ASN A 157 2.13 25.48 -8.64
C ASN A 157 2.88 25.27 -7.31
N GLY A 158 2.24 24.66 -6.31
CA GLY A 158 2.90 24.36 -5.03
C GLY A 158 3.05 25.55 -4.07
N ALA A 159 2.37 26.66 -4.36
CA ALA A 159 2.36 27.85 -3.53
C ALA A 159 0.98 28.48 -3.47
N VAL A 160 0.72 29.30 -2.46
CA VAL A 160 -0.45 30.17 -2.40
C VAL A 160 0.00 31.60 -2.71
N ARG A 161 -0.73 32.27 -3.62
CA ARG A 161 -0.49 33.66 -4.04
C ARG A 161 -1.65 34.55 -3.63
N HIS A 162 -1.33 35.76 -3.17
CA HIS A 162 -2.30 36.80 -2.90
C HIS A 162 -2.63 37.57 -4.18
N SER A 163 -3.90 37.63 -4.58
CA SER A 163 -4.32 38.30 -5.83
C SER A 163 -4.07 39.81 -5.80
N GLY A 164 -4.32 40.47 -4.66
CA GLY A 164 -4.19 41.94 -4.57
C GLY A 164 -2.75 42.46 -4.45
N THR A 165 -1.80 41.64 -4.00
CA THR A 165 -0.42 42.10 -3.72
C THR A 165 0.66 41.29 -4.43
N GLY A 166 0.33 40.13 -5.01
CA GLY A 166 1.30 39.24 -5.64
C GLY A 166 2.22 38.48 -4.67
N ARG A 167 2.12 38.72 -3.36
CA ARG A 167 2.89 37.99 -2.34
C ARG A 167 2.57 36.49 -2.41
N SER A 168 3.55 35.66 -2.10
CA SER A 168 3.46 34.20 -2.21
C SER A 168 4.05 33.52 -0.97
N LEU A 169 3.42 32.42 -0.54
CA LEU A 169 3.96 31.50 0.46
C LEU A 169 3.95 30.09 -0.14
N SER A 170 5.04 29.34 0.04
CA SER A 170 5.14 27.97 -0.46
C SER A 170 4.28 27.01 0.38
N TYR A 171 3.97 25.83 -0.15
CA TYR A 171 3.21 24.84 0.61
C TYR A 171 3.93 24.35 1.86
N GLY A 172 5.26 24.19 1.81
CA GLY A 172 6.07 23.81 2.96
C GLY A 172 6.03 24.86 4.09
N GLN A 173 5.99 26.14 3.74
CA GLN A 173 5.82 27.22 4.73
C GLN A 173 4.43 27.20 5.38
N LEU A 174 3.40 26.80 4.63
CA LEU A 174 2.00 26.80 5.07
C LEU A 174 1.58 25.50 5.76
N ALA A 175 2.21 24.37 5.45
CA ALA A 175 1.80 23.05 5.88
C ALA A 175 1.63 22.91 7.42
N PRO A 176 2.54 23.42 8.28
CA PRO A 176 2.38 23.32 9.73
C PRO A 176 1.18 24.10 10.30
N ALA A 177 0.78 25.19 9.62
CA ALA A 177 -0.39 25.97 10.00
C ALA A 177 -1.67 25.34 9.43
N ALA A 178 -1.63 24.93 8.16
CA ALA A 178 -2.73 24.28 7.47
C ALA A 178 -3.16 22.97 8.17
N SER A 179 -2.21 22.18 8.67
CA SER A 179 -2.50 20.90 9.36
C SER A 179 -3.30 21.05 10.65
N LYS A 180 -3.42 22.27 11.19
CA LYS A 180 -4.19 22.59 12.41
C LYS A 180 -5.59 23.11 12.11
N LEU A 181 -5.93 23.29 10.83
CA LEU A 181 -7.22 23.80 10.41
C LEU A 181 -8.25 22.66 10.34
N PRO A 182 -9.54 22.97 10.58
CA PRO A 182 -10.59 22.01 10.33
C PRO A 182 -10.62 21.65 8.84
N ARG A 183 -10.80 20.37 8.58
CA ARG A 183 -10.91 19.84 7.22
C ARG A 183 -12.28 20.16 6.62
N PRO A 184 -12.34 20.72 5.40
CA PRO A 184 -13.59 20.85 4.67
C PRO A 184 -14.17 19.46 4.32
N LYS A 185 -15.42 19.20 4.67
CA LYS A 185 -16.11 17.94 4.33
C LYS A 185 -16.46 17.85 2.84
N GLU A 186 -16.81 18.99 2.25
CA GLU A 186 -17.22 19.09 0.85
C GLU A 186 -16.39 20.19 0.16
N PRO A 187 -15.10 19.95 -0.08
CA PRO A 187 -14.26 20.94 -0.74
C PRO A 187 -14.70 21.10 -2.22
N PRO A 188 -14.69 22.32 -2.75
CA PRO A 188 -15.00 22.53 -4.16
C PRO A 188 -13.93 21.86 -5.04
N LEU A 189 -14.36 20.93 -5.90
CA LEU A 189 -13.45 20.29 -6.86
C LEU A 189 -13.16 21.22 -8.04
N LYS A 190 -12.00 21.05 -8.66
CA LYS A 190 -11.70 21.74 -9.92
C LYS A 190 -12.65 21.29 -11.03
N ASP A 191 -12.94 22.21 -11.93
CA ASP A 191 -13.54 21.86 -13.22
C ASP A 191 -12.59 20.92 -13.98
N PRO A 192 -13.07 19.81 -14.57
CA PRO A 192 -12.24 18.91 -15.36
C PRO A 192 -11.40 19.59 -16.45
N SER A 193 -11.90 20.68 -17.06
CA SER A 193 -11.16 21.47 -18.06
C SER A 193 -9.94 22.21 -17.50
N LYS A 194 -9.84 22.35 -16.18
CA LYS A 194 -8.71 23.00 -15.47
C LYS A 194 -7.70 22.00 -14.91
N LEU A 195 -7.91 20.70 -15.13
CA LEU A 195 -6.96 19.67 -14.76
C LEU A 195 -5.77 19.69 -15.71
N ARG A 196 -4.56 19.55 -15.17
CA ARG A 196 -3.27 19.69 -15.83
C ARG A 196 -2.55 18.36 -15.98
N PHE A 197 -2.83 17.38 -15.13
CA PHE A 197 -2.12 16.10 -15.08
C PHE A 197 -3.04 14.95 -15.47
N ILE A 198 -4.25 14.83 -14.93
CA ILE A 198 -5.19 13.76 -15.28
C ILE A 198 -5.39 13.71 -16.79
N GLY A 199 -5.20 12.53 -17.39
CA GLY A 199 -5.31 12.31 -18.83
C GLY A 199 -4.04 12.64 -19.63
N GLN A 200 -3.02 13.22 -19.01
CA GLN A 200 -1.73 13.49 -19.66
C GLN A 200 -0.75 12.32 -19.54
N SER A 201 0.13 12.20 -20.53
CA SER A 201 1.24 11.25 -20.51
C SER A 201 2.46 11.88 -19.82
N LEU A 202 2.59 11.66 -18.52
CA LEU A 202 3.73 12.13 -17.73
C LEU A 202 4.75 11.00 -17.49
N PRO A 203 6.05 11.33 -17.34
CA PRO A 203 7.04 10.35 -16.88
C PRO A 203 6.61 9.72 -15.55
N ARG A 204 6.67 8.39 -15.52
CA ARG A 204 6.26 7.61 -14.35
C ARG A 204 7.24 7.78 -13.19
N LEU A 205 6.71 8.07 -12.00
CA LEU A 205 7.50 8.32 -10.79
C LEU A 205 8.30 7.08 -10.35
N ASP A 206 7.79 5.88 -10.64
CA ASP A 206 8.36 4.60 -10.24
C ASP A 206 9.41 4.03 -11.21
N VAL A 207 9.55 4.61 -12.41
CA VAL A 207 10.47 4.11 -13.44
C VAL A 207 11.95 4.20 -13.03
N PRO A 208 12.46 5.33 -12.49
CA PRO A 208 13.87 5.43 -12.12
C PRO A 208 14.34 4.33 -11.16
N GLU A 209 13.53 3.98 -10.17
CA GLU A 209 13.85 2.90 -9.22
C GLU A 209 13.82 1.52 -9.88
N LYS A 210 12.89 1.29 -10.80
CA LYS A 210 12.74 0.01 -11.51
C LYS A 210 13.88 -0.27 -12.48
N ILE A 211 14.30 0.73 -13.26
CA ILE A 211 15.38 0.55 -14.25
C ILE A 211 16.77 0.53 -13.62
N SER A 212 16.92 1.08 -12.42
CA SER A 212 18.20 1.07 -11.68
C SER A 212 18.36 -0.14 -10.75
N GLY A 213 17.36 -1.02 -10.65
CA GLY A 213 17.36 -2.15 -9.72
C GLY A 213 17.23 -1.77 -8.24
N LYS A 214 16.85 -0.51 -7.94
CA LYS A 214 16.64 -0.02 -6.57
C LYS A 214 15.25 -0.31 -6.03
N ALA A 215 14.28 -0.54 -6.93
CA ALA A 215 12.92 -0.90 -6.55
C ALA A 215 12.92 -2.19 -5.72
N ARG A 216 12.28 -2.15 -4.54
CA ARG A 216 12.13 -3.31 -3.66
C ARG A 216 10.76 -3.95 -3.86
N PHE A 217 10.77 -5.24 -4.18
CA PHE A 217 9.57 -6.08 -4.28
C PHE A 217 9.45 -6.97 -3.03
N GLY A 218 8.32 -7.67 -2.91
CA GLY A 218 8.09 -8.55 -1.76
C GLY A 218 9.20 -9.59 -1.55
N ILE A 219 9.78 -10.09 -2.65
CA ILE A 219 10.88 -11.07 -2.59
C ILE A 219 12.21 -10.48 -2.07
N ASP A 220 12.37 -9.16 -2.12
CA ASP A 220 13.57 -8.44 -1.65
C ASP A 220 13.48 -8.07 -0.16
N THR A 221 12.47 -8.61 0.54
CA THR A 221 12.27 -8.40 1.97
C THR A 221 12.97 -9.50 2.75
N PHE A 222 13.95 -9.11 3.58
CA PHE A 222 14.69 -10.00 4.45
C PHE A 222 14.51 -9.53 5.90
N ILE A 223 14.19 -10.45 6.80
CA ILE A 223 14.11 -10.20 8.24
C ILE A 223 15.14 -11.07 8.97
N PRO A 224 15.61 -10.66 10.17
CA PRO A 224 16.49 -11.49 10.97
C PRO A 224 15.86 -12.86 11.23
N ASP A 225 16.67 -13.92 11.12
CA ASP A 225 16.25 -15.31 11.32
C ASP A 225 15.13 -15.82 10.39
N MET A 226 14.94 -15.18 9.23
CA MET A 226 13.94 -15.60 8.24
C MET A 226 14.16 -17.06 7.78
N LEU A 227 13.08 -17.84 7.80
CA LEU A 227 13.02 -19.14 7.13
C LEU A 227 12.39 -19.00 5.75
N TYR A 228 12.82 -19.83 4.82
CA TYR A 228 12.22 -20.01 3.50
C TYR A 228 11.26 -21.18 3.56
N ALA A 229 10.05 -21.01 3.03
CA ALA A 229 9.06 -22.07 2.93
C ALA A 229 8.93 -22.55 1.48
N SER A 230 8.97 -23.87 1.28
CA SER A 230 8.60 -24.51 0.01
C SER A 230 7.42 -25.43 0.26
N ILE A 231 6.35 -25.28 -0.52
CA ILE A 231 5.06 -25.95 -0.27
C ILE A 231 4.89 -27.09 -1.29
N ALA A 232 4.68 -28.31 -0.80
CA ALA A 232 4.15 -29.41 -1.58
C ALA A 232 2.63 -29.21 -1.68
N ARG A 233 2.13 -29.04 -2.91
CA ARG A 233 0.71 -28.81 -3.19
C ARG A 233 0.08 -30.01 -3.88
N PRO A 234 -1.22 -30.28 -3.65
CA PRO A 234 -1.92 -31.32 -4.37
C PRO A 234 -1.92 -31.03 -5.89
N PRO A 235 -1.74 -32.05 -6.74
CA PRO A 235 -1.67 -31.88 -8.19
C PRO A 235 -3.05 -31.66 -8.85
N PHE A 236 -4.16 -32.02 -8.19
CA PHE A 236 -5.51 -31.86 -8.72
C PHE A 236 -6.46 -31.17 -7.72
N PHE A 237 -7.54 -30.57 -8.25
CA PHE A 237 -8.50 -29.82 -7.45
C PHE A 237 -9.21 -30.72 -6.42
N GLY A 238 -9.24 -30.26 -5.17
CA GLY A 238 -9.91 -30.94 -4.07
C GLY A 238 -9.13 -32.10 -3.45
N ALA A 239 -7.95 -32.44 -3.96
CA ALA A 239 -7.13 -33.49 -3.35
C ALA A 239 -6.50 -33.06 -2.04
N GLN A 240 -6.31 -34.06 -1.18
CA GLN A 240 -5.72 -33.93 0.14
C GLN A 240 -4.50 -34.85 0.25
N ASP A 241 -3.61 -34.49 1.16
CA ASP A 241 -2.49 -35.35 1.51
C ASP A 241 -3.00 -36.60 2.23
N LYS A 242 -2.78 -37.77 1.62
CA LYS A 242 -3.02 -39.09 2.22
C LYS A 242 -1.94 -39.39 3.25
N SER A 243 -0.69 -39.19 2.86
CA SER A 243 0.48 -39.41 3.70
C SER A 243 1.69 -38.62 3.17
N TYR A 244 2.65 -38.36 4.06
CA TYR A 244 3.94 -37.77 3.75
C TYR A 244 4.96 -38.15 4.82
N ASP A 245 6.25 -38.11 4.49
CA ASP A 245 7.35 -38.41 5.43
C ASP A 245 8.02 -37.10 5.93
N PRO A 246 7.58 -36.55 7.08
CA PRO A 246 8.23 -35.38 7.65
C PRO A 246 9.67 -35.68 8.12
N ASN A 247 9.99 -36.92 8.50
CA ASN A 247 11.32 -37.29 8.98
C ASN A 247 12.35 -37.27 7.84
N ALA A 248 11.98 -37.74 6.64
CA ALA A 248 12.82 -37.61 5.46
C ALA A 248 13.17 -36.14 5.15
N ALA A 249 12.20 -35.24 5.26
CA ALA A 249 12.45 -33.80 5.10
C ALA A 249 13.36 -33.25 6.21
N MET A 250 13.13 -33.62 7.47
CA MET A 250 13.94 -33.17 8.62
C MET A 250 15.40 -33.66 8.58
N LYS A 251 15.72 -34.74 7.84
CA LYS A 251 17.10 -35.18 7.60
C LYS A 251 17.90 -34.25 6.69
N ILE A 252 17.24 -33.38 5.92
CA ILE A 252 17.91 -32.42 5.05
C ILE A 252 18.49 -31.29 5.90
N LYS A 253 19.82 -31.14 5.90
CA LYS A 253 20.51 -30.08 6.65
C LYS A 253 19.92 -28.70 6.34
N GLY A 254 19.51 -28.00 7.40
CA GLY A 254 18.93 -26.67 7.33
C GLY A 254 17.40 -26.62 7.25
N VAL A 255 16.72 -27.77 7.13
CA VAL A 255 15.27 -27.86 7.39
C VAL A 255 15.04 -27.74 8.89
N GLU A 256 14.11 -26.87 9.26
CA GLU A 256 13.79 -26.54 10.66
C GLU A 256 12.40 -27.06 11.04
N GLN A 257 11.47 -27.09 10.08
CA GLN A 257 10.10 -27.49 10.35
C GLN A 257 9.37 -28.01 9.12
N VAL A 258 8.47 -28.96 9.35
CA VAL A 258 7.44 -29.40 8.40
C VAL A 258 6.07 -29.08 8.99
N VAL A 259 5.22 -28.38 8.25
CA VAL A 259 3.90 -27.92 8.72
C VAL A 259 2.84 -28.29 7.70
N ARG A 260 1.85 -29.07 8.12
CA ARG A 260 0.63 -29.27 7.32
C ARG A 260 -0.19 -27.97 7.32
N ILE A 261 -0.56 -27.49 6.15
CA ILE A 261 -1.38 -26.29 5.96
C ILE A 261 -2.69 -26.67 5.26
N GLY A 262 -3.67 -25.76 5.22
CA GLY A 262 -4.99 -26.07 4.65
C GLY A 262 -4.98 -26.59 3.21
N ARG A 263 -3.95 -26.25 2.41
CA ARG A 263 -3.74 -26.81 1.06
C ARG A 263 -2.28 -27.22 0.84
N GLY A 264 -1.88 -28.30 1.52
CA GLY A 264 -0.63 -29.01 1.30
C GLY A 264 0.29 -29.06 2.52
N VAL A 265 1.58 -29.30 2.29
CA VAL A 265 2.59 -29.43 3.34
C VAL A 265 3.74 -28.47 3.07
N ALA A 266 4.00 -27.56 4.01
CA ALA A 266 5.08 -26.58 3.94
C ALA A 266 6.34 -27.11 4.63
N VAL A 267 7.48 -26.99 3.96
CA VAL A 267 8.80 -27.23 4.55
C VAL A 267 9.51 -25.89 4.73
N CYS A 268 9.83 -25.55 5.98
CA CYS A 268 10.50 -24.33 6.38
C CYS A 268 11.98 -24.62 6.66
N ALA A 269 12.88 -23.84 6.08
CA ALA A 269 14.32 -24.06 6.17
C ALA A 269 15.14 -22.76 6.15
N ARG A 270 16.39 -22.82 6.60
CA ARG A 270 17.35 -21.69 6.63
C ARG A 270 17.78 -21.19 5.24
N SER A 271 17.50 -21.94 4.19
CA SER A 271 17.76 -21.53 2.81
C SER A 271 16.66 -22.05 1.89
N PHE A 272 16.44 -21.34 0.77
CA PHE A 272 15.48 -21.76 -0.24
C PHE A 272 15.78 -23.18 -0.77
N GLU A 273 17.05 -23.51 -1.01
CA GLU A 273 17.42 -24.82 -1.54
C GLU A 273 17.21 -25.96 -0.52
N ALA A 274 17.44 -25.71 0.78
CA ALA A 274 17.09 -26.68 1.81
C ALA A 274 15.57 -26.90 1.88
N ALA A 275 14.77 -25.82 1.82
CA ALA A 275 13.31 -25.91 1.79
C ALA A 275 12.81 -26.70 0.58
N ARG A 276 13.37 -26.42 -0.61
CA ARG A 276 13.01 -27.10 -1.86
C ARG A 276 13.34 -28.59 -1.83
N ARG A 277 14.54 -28.96 -1.38
CA ARG A 277 14.96 -30.36 -1.23
C ARG A 277 14.16 -31.10 -0.16
N GLY A 278 13.94 -30.46 0.99
CA GLY A 278 13.11 -31.03 2.05
C GLY A 278 11.66 -31.26 1.59
N ARG A 279 11.08 -30.31 0.83
CA ARG A 279 9.76 -30.49 0.21
C ARG A 279 9.73 -31.70 -0.72
N SER A 280 10.75 -31.89 -1.57
CA SER A 280 10.82 -33.06 -2.45
C SER A 280 10.97 -34.37 -1.67
N ALA A 281 11.68 -34.36 -0.55
CA ALA A 281 11.89 -35.53 0.31
C ALA A 281 10.62 -35.97 1.08
N LEU A 282 9.60 -35.11 1.19
CA LEU A 282 8.32 -35.47 1.82
C LEU A 282 7.61 -36.65 1.14
N ALA A 283 7.87 -36.88 -0.16
CA ALA A 283 7.24 -37.93 -0.96
C ALA A 283 5.71 -38.01 -0.77
N VAL A 284 5.05 -36.84 -0.77
CA VAL A 284 3.62 -36.73 -0.44
C VAL A 284 2.78 -37.57 -1.39
N GLN A 285 1.98 -38.47 -0.82
CA GLN A 285 0.94 -39.19 -1.53
C GLN A 285 -0.35 -38.39 -1.42
N TRP A 286 -0.97 -38.12 -2.56
CA TRP A 286 -2.22 -37.36 -2.65
C TRP A 286 -3.37 -38.31 -2.97
N GLU A 287 -4.55 -38.05 -2.41
CA GLU A 287 -5.77 -38.81 -2.73
C GLU A 287 -6.99 -37.90 -2.84
N GLY A 288 -8.06 -38.47 -3.40
CA GLY A 288 -9.31 -37.77 -3.66
C GLY A 288 -9.22 -36.80 -4.84
N GLY A 289 -9.94 -35.69 -4.73
CA GLY A 289 -10.06 -34.69 -5.79
C GLY A 289 -11.34 -34.84 -6.59
N SER A 290 -11.97 -33.70 -6.91
CA SER A 290 -13.22 -33.66 -7.68
C SER A 290 -12.99 -33.79 -9.19
N GLN A 291 -11.77 -33.48 -9.65
CA GLN A 291 -11.36 -33.58 -11.05
C GLN A 291 -9.90 -34.04 -11.14
N PRO A 292 -9.62 -35.32 -10.83
CA PRO A 292 -8.26 -35.85 -10.82
C PRO A 292 -7.60 -35.84 -12.21
N ASP A 293 -8.40 -35.91 -13.27
CA ASP A 293 -7.94 -35.89 -14.67
C ASP A 293 -7.93 -34.48 -15.29
N LEU A 294 -8.21 -33.43 -14.51
CA LEU A 294 -8.14 -32.05 -15.01
C LEU A 294 -6.68 -31.63 -15.19
N ASP A 295 -6.20 -31.72 -16.41
CA ASP A 295 -4.90 -31.25 -16.83
C ASP A 295 -4.99 -30.19 -17.94
N ASN A 296 -3.83 -29.68 -18.35
CA ASN A 296 -3.75 -28.69 -19.42
C ASN A 296 -4.31 -29.21 -20.75
N ALA A 297 -4.13 -30.50 -21.05
CA ALA A 297 -4.57 -31.09 -22.31
C ALA A 297 -6.11 -31.18 -22.37
N LEU A 298 -6.75 -31.61 -21.27
CA LEU A 298 -8.20 -31.68 -21.15
C LEU A 298 -8.83 -30.28 -21.22
N ILE A 299 -8.28 -29.30 -20.49
CA ILE A 299 -8.75 -27.90 -20.53
C ILE A 299 -8.63 -27.35 -21.96
N GLN A 300 -7.48 -27.54 -22.60
CA GLN A 300 -7.25 -27.06 -23.96
C GLN A 300 -8.22 -27.70 -24.96
N LYS A 301 -8.42 -29.02 -24.89
CA LYS A 301 -9.37 -29.74 -25.73
C LYS A 301 -10.79 -29.18 -25.56
N ALA A 302 -11.27 -29.05 -24.32
CA ALA A 302 -12.61 -28.55 -24.02
C ALA A 302 -12.82 -27.12 -24.55
N LEU A 303 -11.85 -26.23 -24.37
CA LEU A 303 -11.90 -24.85 -24.89
C LEU A 303 -11.93 -24.82 -26.43
N LEU A 304 -11.12 -25.65 -27.10
CA LEU A 304 -11.07 -25.74 -28.56
C LEU A 304 -12.37 -26.32 -29.15
N GLU A 305 -12.99 -27.29 -28.48
CA GLU A 305 -14.29 -27.85 -28.88
C GLU A 305 -15.40 -26.79 -28.78
N HIS A 306 -15.47 -26.03 -27.69
CA HIS A 306 -16.43 -24.94 -27.53
C HIS A 306 -16.23 -23.80 -28.54
N LEU A 307 -14.98 -23.51 -28.90
CA LEU A 307 -14.67 -22.50 -29.91
C LEU A 307 -15.16 -22.91 -31.32
N LYS A 308 -15.15 -24.22 -31.63
CA LYS A 308 -15.69 -24.75 -32.89
C LYS A 308 -17.22 -24.70 -32.92
N GLN A 309 -17.87 -24.97 -31.79
CA GLN A 309 -19.34 -24.93 -31.67
C GLN A 309 -19.90 -23.49 -31.77
N SER A 310 -19.22 -22.50 -31.20
CA SER A 310 -19.67 -21.09 -31.24
C SER A 310 -19.55 -20.42 -32.61
N ARG A 311 -18.84 -21.02 -33.57
CA ARG A 311 -18.82 -20.55 -34.97
C ARG A 311 -20.03 -20.98 -35.81
N GLY A 312 -20.87 -21.89 -35.31
CA GLY A 312 -22.05 -22.41 -36.02
C GLY A 312 -23.35 -21.63 -35.79
N SER A 313 -23.38 -20.65 -34.88
CA SER A 313 -24.63 -20.05 -34.37
C SER A 313 -24.58 -18.53 -34.23
N ARG A 314 -23.96 -17.82 -35.18
CA ARG A 314 -24.27 -16.38 -35.38
C ARG A 314 -25.40 -16.25 -36.39
N PRO A 315 -26.63 -15.86 -35.99
CA PRO A 315 -27.60 -15.34 -36.94
C PRO A 315 -27.01 -14.08 -37.58
N ARG A 316 -27.18 -13.94 -38.89
CA ARG A 316 -26.88 -12.69 -39.60
C ARG A 316 -27.83 -11.59 -39.16
#